data_AF-A0A151TDH9-F1
#
_entry.id   AF-A0A151TDH9-F1
#
_cell.length_a   1.000
_cell.length_b   1.000
_cell.length_c   1.000
_cell.angle_alpha   90.00
_cell.angle_beta   90.00
_cell.angle_gamma   90.00
#
_symmetry.space_group_name_H-M   'P 1'
#
loop_
_entity.id
_entity.type
_entity.pdbx_description
1 polymer ?
#
loop_
_entity_poly.entity_id
_entity_poly.type
_entity_poly.pdbx_seq_one_letter_code
_entity_poly.pdbx_strand_id
1 'polypeptide(L)'
;MPSSMNPLVVGRVIGDVLEPFASSVSMRVVYNNNKDVMNSAELKPSQIINPPRVEVGGNDLRTLYTLVMVDPDAPSPSDPNMREYLHWLVTNIPATTGATFGEEVVSYESPKPTSGIHRIIFVLFRQPCRQPIPAPGWRQNFITRDFAEFYNLGLPVAAVYFNCQRQGGSGGRRIM
;
A
#
# COMPACT_ATOMS: atom_id res chain seq x y z
N MET A 1 26.59 -10.66 -13.44
CA MET A 1 25.83 -9.71 -12.60
C MET A 1 24.69 -10.49 -11.97
N PRO A 2 24.53 -10.58 -10.64
CA PRO A 2 23.31 -11.15 -10.12
C PRO A 2 22.19 -10.16 -10.46
N SER A 3 21.19 -10.61 -11.22
CA SER A 3 19.97 -9.85 -11.47
C SER A 3 19.39 -9.47 -10.11
N SER A 4 19.38 -8.19 -9.76
CA SER A 4 18.66 -7.72 -8.58
C SER A 4 17.18 -8.01 -8.79
N MET A 5 16.72 -9.15 -8.25
CA MET A 5 15.34 -9.59 -8.37
C MET A 5 14.44 -8.49 -7.80
N ASN A 6 13.45 -8.04 -8.59
CA ASN A 6 12.54 -6.98 -8.20
C ASN A 6 11.86 -7.38 -6.86
N PRO A 7 12.03 -6.60 -5.77
CA PRO A 7 11.54 -6.99 -4.46
C PRO A 7 10.01 -7.12 -4.40
N LEU A 8 9.27 -6.45 -5.30
CA LEU A 8 7.82 -6.60 -5.44
C LEU A 8 7.43 -7.97 -6.04
N VAL A 9 8.27 -8.54 -6.91
CA VAL A 9 8.08 -9.89 -7.46
C VAL A 9 8.46 -10.94 -6.41
N VAL A 10 9.58 -10.74 -5.71
CA VAL A 10 10.02 -11.64 -4.62
C VAL A 10 8.98 -11.70 -3.50
N GLY A 11 8.42 -10.56 -3.11
CA GLY A 11 7.34 -10.47 -2.13
C GLY A 11 5.95 -10.87 -2.65
N ARG A 12 5.85 -11.32 -3.91
CA ARG A 12 4.59 -11.65 -4.61
C ARG A 12 3.54 -10.52 -4.62
N VAL A 13 3.95 -9.27 -4.42
CA VAL A 13 3.08 -8.10 -4.58
C VAL A 13 2.68 -7.99 -6.04
N ILE A 14 3.65 -8.04 -6.95
CA ILE A 14 3.40 -8.35 -8.36
C ILE A 14 3.11 -9.84 -8.44
N GLY A 15 1.96 -10.20 -8.99
CA GLY A 15 1.41 -11.55 -8.98
C GLY A 15 0.14 -11.64 -8.13
N ASP A 16 0.22 -11.44 -6.82
CA ASP A 16 -0.97 -11.56 -5.95
C ASP A 16 -1.89 -10.35 -6.07
N VAL A 17 -1.34 -9.13 -6.16
CA VAL A 17 -2.10 -7.87 -6.07
C VAL A 17 -1.98 -7.05 -7.36
N LEU A 18 -0.77 -6.93 -7.90
CA LEU A 18 -0.48 -6.07 -9.04
C LEU A 18 -0.07 -6.88 -10.27
N GLU A 19 -0.38 -6.36 -11.45
CA GLU A 19 0.25 -6.78 -12.70
C GLU A 19 1.69 -6.23 -12.79
N PRO A 20 2.58 -6.83 -13.60
CA PRO A 20 3.89 -6.24 -13.87
C PRO A 20 3.77 -4.81 -14.42
N PHE A 21 4.53 -3.88 -13.84
CA PHE A 21 4.55 -2.48 -14.25
C PHE A 21 5.96 -1.90 -14.16
N ALA A 22 6.18 -0.78 -14.86
CA ALA A 22 7.42 -0.01 -14.75
C ALA A 22 7.20 1.18 -13.79
N SER A 23 8.01 1.27 -12.73
CA SER A 23 7.97 2.42 -11.83
C SER A 23 8.39 3.68 -12.59
N SER A 24 7.54 4.70 -12.57
CA SER A 24 7.74 5.95 -13.33
C SER A 24 7.63 7.20 -12.47
N VAL A 25 7.19 7.08 -11.21
CA VAL A 25 7.02 8.19 -10.27
C VAL A 25 7.65 7.82 -8.94
N SER A 26 8.35 8.76 -8.31
CA SER A 26 8.85 8.56 -6.95
C SER A 26 7.69 8.63 -5.95
N MET A 27 7.53 7.60 -5.14
CA MET A 27 6.65 7.61 -3.97
C MET A 27 7.49 7.30 -2.73
N ARG A 28 7.40 8.15 -1.71
CA ARG A 28 8.11 7.98 -0.44
C ARG A 28 7.10 7.94 0.71
N VAL A 29 7.09 6.84 1.44
CA VAL A 29 6.19 6.62 2.58
C VAL A 29 7.04 6.64 3.86
N VAL A 30 6.66 7.49 4.81
CA VAL A 30 7.43 7.75 6.03
C VAL A 30 6.53 7.63 7.24
N TYR A 31 6.84 6.68 8.12
CA TYR A 31 6.20 6.57 9.44
C TYR A 31 7.00 7.35 10.50
N ASN A 32 6.41 7.52 11.69
CA ASN A 32 6.98 8.26 12.82
C ASN A 32 8.49 7.98 13.03
N ASN A 33 9.23 9.00 13.50
CA ASN A 33 10.69 9.03 13.59
C ASN A 33 11.43 9.06 12.24
N ASN A 34 10.78 9.59 11.18
CA ASN A 34 11.35 9.70 9.83
C ASN A 34 11.86 8.36 9.26
N LYS A 35 11.20 7.24 9.60
CA LYS A 35 11.58 5.93 9.08
C LYS A 35 10.90 5.71 7.72
N ASP A 36 11.72 5.73 6.68
CA ASP A 36 11.31 5.37 5.33
C ASP A 36 10.85 3.91 5.26
N VAL A 37 9.70 3.71 4.62
CA VAL A 37 9.25 2.37 4.23
C VAL A 37 10.09 1.91 3.06
N MET A 38 10.71 0.73 3.22
CA MET A 38 11.45 0.06 2.17
C MET A 38 10.81 -1.30 1.91
N ASN A 39 10.85 -1.76 0.66
CA ASN A 39 10.32 -3.07 0.31
C ASN A 39 10.88 -4.17 1.21
N SER A 40 10.01 -5.06 1.68
CA SER A 40 10.32 -6.16 2.61
C SER A 40 10.72 -5.77 4.05
N ALA A 41 10.82 -4.48 4.37
CA ALA A 41 11.15 -4.04 5.73
C ALA A 41 10.06 -4.47 6.73
N GLU A 42 10.44 -4.74 7.97
CA GLU A 42 9.48 -5.05 9.05
C GLU A 42 9.11 -3.78 9.83
N LEU A 43 7.80 -3.56 10.02
CA LEU A 43 7.25 -2.55 10.91
C LEU A 43 6.29 -3.19 11.91
N LYS A 44 6.46 -2.83 13.18
CA LYS A 44 5.57 -3.29 14.25
C LYS A 44 4.25 -2.50 14.22
N PRO A 45 3.12 -3.10 14.64
CA PRO A 45 1.84 -2.41 14.77
C PRO A 45 1.94 -1.09 15.55
N SER A 46 2.77 -1.04 16.61
CA SER A 46 3.01 0.18 17.38
C SER A 46 3.67 1.33 16.59
N GLN A 47 4.33 1.04 15.47
CA GLN A 47 5.00 2.04 14.62
C GLN A 47 4.06 2.62 13.54
N ILE A 48 2.93 1.97 13.30
CA ILE A 48 2.00 2.27 12.20
C ILE A 48 0.59 2.63 12.69
N ILE A 49 0.47 3.06 13.95
CA ILE A 49 -0.80 3.45 14.55
C ILE A 49 -1.44 4.63 13.80
N ASN A 50 -0.60 5.62 13.44
CA ASN A 50 -1.02 6.83 12.74
C ASN A 50 -0.72 6.71 11.24
N PRO A 51 -1.48 7.41 10.37
CA PRO A 51 -1.20 7.44 8.95
C PRO A 51 0.24 7.94 8.66
N PRO A 52 0.94 7.34 7.69
CA PRO A 52 2.27 7.81 7.31
C PRO A 52 2.20 9.12 6.52
N ARG A 53 3.30 9.86 6.50
CA ARG A 53 3.49 10.91 5.50
C ARG A 53 3.82 10.24 4.16
N VAL A 54 3.06 10.55 3.13
CA VAL A 54 3.33 10.08 1.76
C VAL A 54 3.69 11.28 0.90
N GLU A 55 4.88 11.25 0.31
CA GLU A 55 5.39 12.26 -0.62
C GLU A 55 5.36 11.65 -2.03
N VAL A 56 4.82 12.39 -3.00
CA VAL A 56 4.65 11.95 -4.39
C VAL A 56 5.40 12.90 -5.32
N GLY A 57 6.17 12.32 -6.25
CA GLY A 57 6.92 13.07 -7.25
C GLY A 57 6.07 13.55 -8.42
N GLY A 58 6.75 13.80 -9.54
CA GLY A 58 6.15 14.30 -10.78
C GLY A 58 6.67 15.70 -11.14
N ASN A 59 6.13 16.26 -12.21
CA ASN A 59 6.61 17.51 -12.81
C ASN A 59 5.50 18.48 -13.23
N ASP A 60 4.23 18.09 -13.13
CA ASP A 60 3.07 18.93 -13.48
C ASP A 60 2.00 18.80 -12.39
N LEU A 61 1.68 19.92 -11.71
CA LEU A 61 0.65 20.00 -10.67
C LEU A 61 -0.76 19.65 -11.17
N ARG A 62 -1.00 19.66 -12.48
CA ARG A 62 -2.25 19.19 -13.10
C ARG A 62 -2.36 17.66 -13.10
N THR A 63 -1.25 16.96 -12.93
CA THR A 63 -1.27 15.50 -12.77
C THR A 63 -1.76 15.16 -11.36
N LEU A 64 -2.78 14.31 -11.30
CA LEU A 64 -3.38 13.83 -10.07
C LEU A 64 -3.07 12.35 -9.89
N TYR A 65 -2.91 11.93 -8.64
CA TYR A 65 -2.67 10.55 -8.26
C TYR A 65 -3.71 10.04 -7.27
N THR A 66 -3.93 8.74 -7.30
CA THR A 66 -4.69 7.98 -6.30
C THR A 66 -3.73 7.04 -5.56
N LEU A 67 -3.75 7.10 -4.23
CA LEU A 67 -3.02 6.23 -3.32
C LEU A 67 -3.99 5.19 -2.74
N VAL A 68 -3.61 3.92 -2.85
CA VAL A 68 -4.31 2.77 -2.28
C VAL A 68 -3.39 2.08 -1.29
N MET A 69 -3.88 1.77 -0.08
CA MET A 69 -3.17 0.97 0.92
C MET A 69 -3.99 -0.27 1.26
N VAL A 70 -3.42 -1.45 1.03
CA VAL A 70 -4.13 -2.73 1.13
C VAL A 70 -3.31 -3.80 1.84
N ASP A 71 -4.01 -4.74 2.44
CA ASP A 71 -3.48 -5.98 3.02
C ASP A 71 -4.08 -7.20 2.27
N PRO A 72 -3.30 -7.89 1.42
CA PRO A 72 -3.76 -9.06 0.69
C PRO A 72 -3.72 -10.33 1.54
N ASP A 73 -3.27 -10.26 2.79
CA ASP A 73 -3.06 -11.40 3.66
C ASP A 73 -4.11 -11.44 4.79
N ALA A 74 -5.17 -10.63 4.70
CA ALA A 74 -6.24 -10.61 5.71
C ALA A 74 -7.23 -11.79 5.57
N PRO A 75 -7.69 -12.40 6.69
CA PRO A 75 -7.27 -12.16 8.07
C PRO A 75 -5.97 -12.89 8.45
N SER A 76 -5.50 -13.84 7.63
CA SER A 76 -4.18 -14.46 7.76
C SER A 76 -3.63 -14.88 6.39
N PRO A 77 -2.29 -14.88 6.17
CA PRO A 77 -1.70 -15.26 4.88
C PRO A 77 -1.98 -16.72 4.48
N SER A 78 -2.27 -17.60 5.45
CA SER A 78 -2.61 -19.01 5.21
C SER A 78 -4.07 -19.25 4.83
N ASP A 79 -4.97 -18.34 5.20
CA ASP A 79 -6.39 -18.35 4.84
C ASP A 79 -6.87 -16.91 4.60
N PRO A 80 -6.51 -16.31 3.45
CA PRO A 80 -6.73 -14.90 3.19
C PRO A 80 -8.14 -14.63 2.61
N ASN A 81 -9.19 -15.11 3.27
CA ASN A 81 -10.57 -15.01 2.77
C ASN A 81 -11.16 -13.57 2.78
N MET A 82 -10.48 -12.60 3.40
CA MET A 82 -10.81 -11.17 3.36
C MET A 82 -9.91 -10.38 2.40
N ARG A 83 -9.03 -11.05 1.64
CA ARG A 83 -8.17 -10.43 0.62
C ARG A 83 -9.00 -9.64 -0.40
N GLU A 84 -8.63 -8.41 -0.77
CA GLU A 84 -7.70 -7.50 -0.08
C GLU A 84 -8.47 -6.69 0.98
N TYR A 85 -7.83 -6.37 2.12
CA TYR A 85 -8.40 -5.45 3.10
C TYR A 85 -7.89 -4.03 2.84
N LEU A 86 -8.79 -3.10 2.53
CA LEU A 86 -8.50 -1.70 2.25
C LEU A 86 -8.25 -0.92 3.54
N HIS A 87 -7.00 -0.53 3.78
CA HIS A 87 -6.59 0.27 4.93
C HIS A 87 -6.76 1.76 4.71
N TRP A 88 -6.45 2.26 3.50
CA TRP A 88 -6.45 3.70 3.21
C TRP A 88 -6.67 3.97 1.72
N LEU A 89 -7.48 4.98 1.39
CA LEU A 89 -7.70 5.43 0.02
C LEU A 89 -7.72 6.95 -0.02
N VAL A 90 -6.78 7.53 -0.78
CA VAL A 90 -6.68 8.98 -0.99
C VAL A 90 -6.61 9.26 -2.48
N THR A 91 -7.47 10.12 -2.97
CA THR A 91 -7.59 10.45 -4.40
C THR A 91 -7.18 11.89 -4.64
N ASN A 92 -7.08 12.28 -5.91
CA ASN A 92 -6.86 13.67 -6.31
C ASN A 92 -5.60 14.30 -5.66
N ILE A 93 -4.56 13.51 -5.40
CA ILE A 93 -3.27 13.98 -4.85
C ILE A 93 -2.52 14.71 -5.97
N PRO A 94 -2.24 16.02 -5.85
CA PRO A 94 -1.44 16.72 -6.86
C PRO A 94 0.00 16.19 -6.90
N ALA A 95 0.57 16.08 -8.11
CA ALA A 95 2.00 15.77 -8.26
C ALA A 95 2.88 16.71 -7.44
N THR A 96 4.07 16.27 -7.05
CA THR A 96 5.05 17.02 -6.22
C THR A 96 4.61 17.32 -4.78
N THR A 97 3.42 16.85 -4.37
CA THR A 97 2.89 17.06 -3.02
C THR A 97 2.87 15.76 -2.21
N GLY A 98 1.74 15.43 -1.58
CA GLY A 98 1.58 14.26 -0.75
C GLY A 98 0.11 13.99 -0.41
N ALA A 99 -0.14 12.86 0.25
CA ALA A 99 -1.51 12.41 0.55
C ALA A 99 -2.35 13.44 1.33
N THR A 100 -1.73 14.31 2.14
CA THR A 100 -2.42 15.37 2.88
C THR A 100 -3.04 16.46 2.00
N PHE A 101 -2.65 16.55 0.73
CA PHE A 101 -3.21 17.48 -0.26
C PHE A 101 -4.26 16.84 -1.16
N GLY A 102 -4.47 15.54 -1.03
CA GLY A 102 -5.54 14.81 -1.71
C GLY A 102 -6.86 14.85 -0.94
N GLU A 103 -7.83 14.12 -1.47
CA GLU A 103 -9.13 13.88 -0.87
C GLU A 103 -9.12 12.48 -0.23
N GLU A 104 -9.22 12.41 1.10
CA GLU A 104 -9.32 11.14 1.82
C GLU A 104 -10.72 10.55 1.63
N VAL A 105 -10.80 9.45 0.87
CA VAL A 105 -12.05 8.77 0.54
C VAL A 105 -12.34 7.67 1.56
N VAL A 106 -11.31 6.91 1.94
CA VAL A 106 -11.39 5.91 3.01
C VAL A 106 -10.32 6.25 4.02
N SER A 107 -10.73 6.61 5.24
CA SER A 107 -9.80 7.00 6.30
C SER A 107 -8.84 5.89 6.68
N TYR A 108 -7.62 6.29 7.05
CA TYR A 108 -6.57 5.37 7.44
C TYR A 108 -7.02 4.49 8.63
N GLU A 109 -6.94 3.18 8.44
CA GLU A 109 -7.09 2.20 9.51
C GLU A 109 -5.76 1.48 9.73
N SER A 110 -5.20 1.57 10.93
CA SER A 110 -3.90 0.95 11.23
C SER A 110 -3.96 -0.59 11.08
N PRO A 111 -2.98 -1.21 10.39
CA PRO A 111 -2.88 -2.66 10.33
C PRO A 111 -2.71 -3.29 11.72
N LYS A 112 -3.54 -4.29 12.02
CA LYS A 112 -3.55 -5.03 13.30
C LYS A 112 -3.56 -6.54 13.06
N PRO A 113 -2.53 -7.09 12.38
CA PRO A 113 -2.45 -8.52 12.12
C PRO A 113 -2.44 -9.31 13.43
N THR A 114 -3.30 -10.34 13.49
CA THR A 114 -3.44 -11.21 14.67
C THR A 114 -2.69 -12.54 14.51
N SER A 115 -2.47 -12.98 13.26
CA SER A 115 -1.80 -14.24 12.92
C SER A 115 -0.98 -14.10 11.64
N GLY A 116 0.20 -14.71 11.61
CA GLY A 116 1.09 -14.66 10.44
C GLY A 116 1.74 -13.30 10.21
N ILE A 117 2.45 -13.20 9.08
CA ILE A 117 3.12 -11.99 8.61
C ILE A 117 2.32 -11.49 7.41
N HIS A 118 1.82 -10.27 7.51
CA HIS A 118 1.02 -9.60 6.48
C HIS A 118 1.88 -8.62 5.70
N ARG A 119 1.65 -8.55 4.39
CA ARG A 119 2.24 -7.55 3.50
C ARG A 119 1.32 -6.35 3.42
N ILE A 120 1.77 -5.22 3.94
CA ILE A 120 1.02 -3.97 3.84
C ILE A 120 1.57 -3.19 2.66
N ILE A 121 0.72 -3.02 1.63
CA ILE A 121 1.14 -2.54 0.31
C ILE A 121 0.55 -1.16 0.07
N PHE A 122 1.39 -0.20 -0.35
CA PHE A 122 0.98 1.07 -0.93
C PHE A 122 1.13 1.00 -2.43
N VAL A 123 0.10 1.44 -3.15
CA VAL A 123 0.04 1.49 -4.61
C VAL A 123 -0.35 2.90 -5.03
N LEU A 124 0.39 3.46 -5.98
CA LEU A 124 0.11 4.78 -6.53
C LEU A 124 -0.31 4.63 -7.99
N PHE A 125 -1.43 5.22 -8.35
CA PHE A 125 -1.93 5.28 -9.71
C PHE A 125 -2.01 6.72 -10.20
N ARG A 126 -1.74 6.95 -11.48
CA ARG A 126 -1.98 8.24 -12.13
C ARG A 126 -3.44 8.30 -12.59
N GLN A 127 -4.14 9.38 -12.25
CA GLN A 127 -5.49 9.59 -12.74
C GLN A 127 -5.46 10.16 -14.17
N PRO A 128 -6.38 9.73 -15.05
CA PRO A 128 -6.53 10.34 -16.38
C PRO A 128 -7.11 11.76 -16.28
N CYS A 129 -7.98 12.00 -15.30
CA CYS A 129 -8.57 13.28 -14.99
C CYS A 129 -9.02 13.33 -13.52
N ARG A 130 -9.39 14.52 -13.05
CA ARG A 130 -10.08 14.67 -11.76
C ARG A 130 -11.45 14.03 -11.88
N GLN A 131 -11.74 13.03 -11.06
CA GLN A 131 -13.02 12.32 -11.03
C GLN A 131 -13.43 12.00 -9.60
N PRO A 132 -14.74 11.94 -9.30
CA PRO A 132 -15.21 11.50 -8.00
C PRO A 132 -15.05 9.98 -7.89
N ILE A 133 -14.38 9.54 -6.84
CA ILE A 133 -14.25 8.13 -6.49
C ILE A 133 -14.87 7.97 -5.10
N PRO A 134 -16.09 7.42 -4.98
CA PRO A 134 -16.73 7.21 -3.70
C PRO A 134 -16.03 6.11 -2.89
N ALA A 135 -16.19 6.16 -1.57
CA ALA A 135 -15.74 5.10 -0.69
C ALA A 135 -16.47 3.79 -1.02
N PRO A 136 -15.76 2.64 -1.11
CA PRO A 136 -16.43 1.35 -1.06
C PRO A 136 -17.19 1.24 0.28
N GLY A 137 -18.37 0.62 0.26
CA GLY A 137 -19.18 0.42 1.48
C GLY A 137 -18.56 -0.55 2.49
N TRP A 138 -17.42 -1.16 2.16
CA TRP A 138 -16.70 -2.16 2.93
C TRP A 138 -15.20 -2.08 2.64
N ARG A 139 -14.37 -2.68 3.52
CA ARG A 139 -12.91 -2.71 3.38
C ARG A 139 -12.38 -4.06 2.89
N GLN A 140 -13.00 -5.15 3.34
CA GLN A 140 -12.65 -6.53 2.98
C GLN A 140 -13.02 -6.86 1.54
N ASN A 141 -12.34 -7.82 0.92
CA ASN A 141 -12.62 -8.22 -0.46
C ASN A 141 -12.55 -7.07 -1.47
N PHE A 142 -11.74 -6.05 -1.16
CA PHE A 142 -11.33 -5.07 -2.13
C PHE A 142 -10.40 -5.74 -3.16
N ILE A 143 -10.49 -5.33 -4.43
CA ILE A 143 -9.62 -5.85 -5.49
C ILE A 143 -8.96 -4.64 -6.16
N THR A 144 -7.67 -4.47 -5.94
CA THR A 144 -6.93 -3.30 -6.43
C THR A 144 -6.94 -3.21 -7.96
N ARG A 145 -6.93 -4.37 -8.65
CA ARG A 145 -6.99 -4.45 -10.12
C ARG A 145 -8.33 -3.97 -10.66
N ASP A 146 -9.43 -4.54 -10.16
CA ASP A 146 -10.79 -4.18 -10.58
C ASP A 146 -11.08 -2.70 -10.29
N PHE A 147 -10.59 -2.18 -9.16
CA PHE A 147 -10.67 -0.76 -8.84
C PHE A 147 -9.94 0.10 -9.88
N ALA A 148 -8.70 -0.27 -10.23
CA ALA A 148 -7.92 0.48 -11.22
C ALA A 148 -8.55 0.42 -12.62
N GLU A 149 -9.12 -0.72 -13.01
CA GLU A 149 -9.84 -0.87 -14.28
C GLU A 149 -11.13 -0.02 -14.29
N PHE A 150 -11.97 -0.14 -13.26
CA PHE A 150 -13.25 0.56 -13.18
C PHE A 150 -13.11 2.09 -13.28
N TYR A 151 -12.06 2.64 -12.67
CA TYR A 151 -11.79 4.09 -12.69
C TYR A 151 -10.77 4.52 -13.75
N ASN A 152 -10.42 3.64 -14.70
CA ASN A 152 -9.46 3.92 -15.78
C ASN A 152 -8.11 4.47 -15.29
N LEU A 153 -7.61 3.96 -14.16
CA LEU A 153 -6.35 4.36 -13.56
C LEU A 153 -5.12 3.74 -14.25
N GLY A 154 -5.34 2.68 -15.03
CA GLY A 154 -4.29 1.94 -15.73
C GLY A 154 -3.36 1.19 -14.78
N LEU A 155 -2.12 0.95 -15.22
CA LEU A 155 -1.10 0.31 -14.40
C LEU A 155 -0.59 1.25 -13.28
N PRO A 156 -0.12 0.69 -12.16
CA PRO A 156 0.54 1.48 -11.12
C PRO A 156 1.74 2.26 -11.67
N VAL A 157 2.01 3.43 -11.10
CA VAL A 157 3.22 4.23 -11.37
C VAL A 157 4.28 4.07 -10.29
N ALA A 158 3.89 3.58 -9.11
CA ALA A 158 4.77 3.24 -8.01
C ALA A 158 4.08 2.24 -7.06
N ALA A 159 4.87 1.41 -6.38
CA ALA A 159 4.40 0.62 -5.25
C ALA A 159 5.54 0.37 -4.25
N VAL A 160 5.19 0.26 -2.97
CA VAL A 160 6.11 -0.15 -1.91
C VAL A 160 5.33 -0.96 -0.88
N TYR A 161 5.95 -1.94 -0.24
CA TYR A 161 5.32 -2.69 0.84
C TYR A 161 6.25 -2.86 2.03
N PHE A 162 5.66 -3.11 3.21
CA PHE A 162 6.36 -3.58 4.38
C PHE A 162 5.66 -4.81 4.96
N ASN A 163 6.37 -5.57 5.78
CA ASN A 163 5.85 -6.72 6.50
C ASN A 163 5.42 -6.29 7.91
N CYS A 164 4.26 -6.75 8.35
CA CYS A 164 3.71 -6.51 9.68
C CYS A 164 3.19 -7.82 10.28
N GLN A 165 3.47 -8.04 11.56
CA GLN A 165 2.92 -9.16 12.33
C GLN A 165 2.47 -8.65 13.70
N ARG A 166 1.77 -9.48 14.48
CA ARG A 166 1.32 -9.10 15.83
C ARG A 166 2.47 -8.50 16.66
N GLN A 167 2.16 -7.57 17.58
CA GLN A 167 3.16 -6.85 18.37
C GLN A 167 4.17 -7.77 19.10
N GLY A 168 3.72 -8.96 19.54
CA GLY A 168 4.52 -10.01 20.17
C GLY A 168 4.99 -11.12 19.21
N GLY A 169 5.10 -10.81 17.92
CA GLY A 169 5.58 -11.71 16.87
C GLY A 169 6.90 -12.36 17.27
N SER A 170 6.91 -13.69 17.25
CA SER A 170 7.83 -14.51 18.03
C SER A 170 9.13 -14.78 17.25
N GLY A 171 10.10 -13.88 17.35
CA GLY A 171 11.51 -14.29 17.27
C GLY A 171 11.85 -15.11 18.52
N GLY A 172 11.89 -16.44 18.41
CA GLY A 172 11.99 -17.41 19.53
C GLY A 172 13.13 -17.14 20.54
N ARG A 173 12.96 -17.56 21.80
CA ARG A 173 13.26 -18.95 22.24
C ARG A 173 12.20 -19.46 23.22
N ARG A 174 11.53 -20.58 22.89
CA ARG A 174 11.06 -21.51 23.91
C ARG A 174 12.31 -22.21 24.46
N ILE A 175 12.73 -21.81 25.66
CA ILE A 175 13.60 -22.66 26.47
C ILE A 175 12.66 -23.76 27.00
N MET A 176 12.82 -24.97 26.46
CA MET A 176 12.45 -26.17 27.22
C MET A 176 13.56 -26.45 28.23
#